data_AF-A0A8D8CX68-F1
#
_entry.id   AF-A0A8D8CX68-F1
#
_cell.length_a   1.000
_cell.length_b   1.000
_cell.length_c   1.000
_cell.angle_alpha   90.00
_cell.angle_beta   90.00
_cell.angle_gamma   90.00
#
_symmetry.space_group_name_H-M   'P 1'
#
loop_
_entity.id
_entity.type
_entity.pdbx_description
1 polymer ?
#
loop_
_entity_poly.entity_id
_entity_poly.type
_entity_poly.pdbx_seq_one_letter_code
_entity_poly.pdbx_strand_id
1 'polypeptide(L)'
;DCITPLRVLLAKEANPDRWNAEIVMMEDHRAERDGNAFWKADQSNVVAFLRDSCGLKDRCSEELIQKAIGILDVNAFEAHTCSLRGLYPKMGIMAHSCVTNVAHTVHPSKGYSGRD
;
A
#
# COMPACT_ATOMS: atom_id res chain seq x y z
N ASP A 1 0.93 11.31 3.42
CA ASP A 1 0.91 9.82 3.39
C ASP A 1 2.27 9.16 3.16
N CYS A 2 3.26 9.28 4.06
CA CYS A 2 4.54 8.56 3.91
C CYS A 2 4.65 7.30 4.80
N ILE A 3 3.87 7.23 5.89
CA ILE A 3 3.94 6.13 6.86
C ILE A 3 3.45 4.81 6.25
N THR A 4 2.34 4.82 5.52
CA THR A 4 1.78 3.58 4.95
C THR A 4 2.71 2.97 3.88
N PRO A 5 3.23 3.73 2.90
CA PRO A 5 4.26 3.23 1.99
C PRO A 5 5.50 2.72 2.73
N LEU A 6 5.99 3.44 3.74
CA LEU A 6 7.12 2.99 4.56
C LEU A 6 6.84 1.64 5.23
N ARG A 7 5.65 1.42 5.79
CA ARG A 7 5.28 0.13 6.41
C ARG A 7 5.29 -1.00 5.40
N VAL A 8 4.87 -0.75 4.16
CA VAL A 8 4.94 -1.74 3.06
C VAL A 8 6.41 -2.08 2.74
N LEU A 9 7.28 -1.08 2.64
CA LEU A 9 8.70 -1.28 2.34
C LEU A 9 9.42 -2.05 3.46
N LEU A 10 9.15 -1.72 4.73
CA LEU A 10 9.68 -2.45 5.88
C LEU A 10 9.14 -3.88 5.95
N ALA A 11 7.86 -4.11 5.62
CA ALA A 11 7.28 -5.45 5.55
C ALA A 11 7.93 -6.30 4.44
N LYS A 12 8.28 -5.68 3.30
CA LYS A 12 9.05 -6.32 2.23
C LYS A 12 10.44 -6.74 2.73
N GLU A 13 11.14 -5.89 3.47
CA GLU A 13 12.46 -6.24 4.01
C GLU A 13 12.37 -7.38 5.04
N ALA A 14 11.34 -7.36 5.89
CA ALA A 14 11.13 -8.38 6.91
C ALA A 14 10.70 -9.74 6.33
N ASN A 15 9.96 -9.74 5.21
CA ASN A 15 9.54 -10.96 4.52
C ASN A 15 9.54 -10.78 2.99
N PRO A 16 10.71 -10.90 2.35
CA PRO A 16 10.86 -10.74 0.90
C PRO A 16 10.09 -11.78 0.10
N ASP A 17 9.99 -13.02 0.62
CA ASP A 17 9.29 -14.11 -0.05
C ASP A 17 7.80 -13.80 -0.19
N ARG A 18 7.17 -13.29 0.88
CA ARG A 18 5.78 -12.85 0.82
C ARG A 18 5.59 -11.67 -0.13
N TRP A 19 6.53 -10.72 -0.13
CA TRP A 19 6.48 -9.62 -1.10
C TRP A 19 6.47 -10.14 -2.54
N ASN A 20 7.39 -11.06 -2.87
CA ASN A 20 7.50 -11.63 -4.20
C ASN A 20 6.31 -12.50 -4.58
N ALA A 21 5.74 -13.25 -3.62
CA ALA A 21 4.63 -14.15 -3.88
C ALA A 21 3.27 -13.43 -3.97
N GLU A 22 3.05 -12.39 -3.17
CA GLU A 22 1.72 -11.82 -2.96
C GLU A 22 1.59 -10.34 -3.34
N ILE A 23 2.63 -9.52 -3.11
CA ILE A 23 2.50 -8.06 -3.12
C ILE A 23 2.98 -7.45 -4.43
N VAL A 24 4.14 -7.88 -4.95
CA VAL A 24 4.76 -7.29 -6.14
C VAL A 24 3.91 -7.46 -7.41
N MET A 25 3.00 -8.44 -7.38
CA MET A 25 2.08 -8.84 -8.45
C MET A 25 0.82 -7.97 -8.50
N MET A 26 0.52 -7.23 -7.43
CA MET A 26 -0.69 -6.44 -7.31
C MET A 26 -0.64 -5.25 -8.28
N GLU A 27 -1.80 -4.88 -8.83
CA GLU A 27 -1.92 -3.79 -9.79
C GLU A 27 -1.49 -2.46 -9.16
N ASP A 28 -0.71 -1.65 -9.88
CA ASP A 28 -0.21 -0.36 -9.40
C ASP A 28 -0.55 0.80 -10.34
N HIS A 29 -1.23 0.53 -11.47
CA HIS A 29 -1.58 1.49 -12.52
C HIS A 29 -0.39 2.38 -12.91
N ARG A 30 0.81 1.81 -12.95
CA ARG A 30 2.02 2.59 -13.19
C ARG A 30 1.97 3.35 -14.51
N ALA A 31 1.43 2.75 -15.57
CA ALA A 31 1.36 3.36 -16.89
C ALA A 31 0.49 4.63 -16.90
N GLU A 32 -0.60 4.62 -16.13
CA GLU A 32 -1.53 5.75 -16.00
C GLU A 32 -1.06 6.79 -14.99
N ARG A 33 -0.26 6.37 -14.00
CA ARG A 33 0.27 7.25 -12.96
C ARG A 33 1.51 8.01 -13.42
N ASP A 34 2.37 7.39 -14.20
CA ASP A 34 3.68 7.96 -14.54
C ASP A 34 3.55 9.37 -15.16
N GLY A 35 4.36 10.30 -14.65
CA GLY A 35 4.40 11.69 -15.11
C GLY A 35 3.18 12.57 -14.77
N ASN A 36 2.12 12.02 -14.17
CA ASN A 36 0.92 12.78 -13.83
C ASN A 36 1.14 13.68 -12.59
N ALA A 37 0.14 14.51 -12.25
CA ALA A 37 0.24 15.45 -11.13
C ALA A 37 0.41 14.75 -9.77
N PHE A 38 -0.29 13.64 -9.54
CA PHE A 38 -0.19 12.86 -8.30
C PHE A 38 1.18 12.20 -8.17
N TRP A 39 1.69 11.59 -9.23
CA TRP A 39 3.04 11.02 -9.26
C TRP A 39 4.11 12.03 -8.88
N LYS A 40 4.04 13.24 -9.44
CA LYS A 40 4.98 14.33 -9.12
C LYS A 40 4.85 14.79 -7.67
N ALA A 41 3.63 14.86 -7.14
CA ALA A 41 3.39 15.17 -5.74
C ALA A 41 3.94 14.07 -4.81
N ASP A 42 3.74 12.81 -5.15
CA ASP A 42 4.31 11.66 -4.43
C ASP A 42 5.83 11.67 -4.47
N GLN A 43 6.41 12.05 -5.60
CA GLN A 43 7.85 12.21 -5.78
C GLN A 43 8.42 13.24 -4.80
N SER A 44 7.80 14.42 -4.71
CA SER A 44 8.29 15.49 -3.83
C SER A 44 8.00 15.25 -2.35
N ASN A 45 6.85 14.65 -2.04
CA ASN A 45 6.34 14.61 -0.67
C ASN A 45 6.64 13.30 0.06
N VAL A 46 6.70 12.20 -0.67
CA VAL A 46 6.89 10.85 -0.10
C VAL A 46 8.26 10.29 -0.48
N VAL A 47 8.57 10.25 -1.77
CA VAL A 47 9.82 9.64 -2.27
C VAL A 47 11.04 10.39 -1.76
N ALA A 48 11.10 11.70 -1.97
CA ALA A 48 12.19 12.54 -1.49
C ALA A 48 12.30 12.50 0.05
N PHE A 49 11.17 12.58 0.76
CA PHE A 49 11.17 12.51 2.22
C PHE A 49 11.75 11.18 2.75
N LEU A 50 11.31 10.04 2.20
CA LEU A 50 11.79 8.73 2.65
C LEU A 50 13.27 8.51 2.30
N ARG A 51 13.71 8.94 1.10
CA ARG A 51 15.10 8.71 0.67
C ARG A 51 16.07 9.68 1.33
N ASP A 52 15.75 10.96 1.34
CA ASP A 52 16.68 12.01 1.75
C ASP A 52 16.57 12.32 3.25
N SER A 53 15.35 12.56 3.75
CA SER A 53 15.15 12.92 5.16
C SER A 53 15.20 11.72 6.10
N CYS A 54 14.69 10.56 5.69
CA CYS A 54 14.75 9.32 6.48
C CYS A 54 16.00 8.46 6.19
N GLY A 55 16.87 8.88 5.26
CA GLY A 55 18.13 8.20 4.96
C GLY A 55 17.95 6.80 4.34
N LEU A 56 16.84 6.53 3.66
CA LEU A 56 16.55 5.22 3.05
C LEU A 56 17.03 5.09 1.61
N LYS A 57 17.80 6.07 1.11
CA LYS A 57 18.26 6.14 -0.28
C LYS A 57 18.95 4.86 -0.77
N ASP A 58 19.75 4.23 0.09
CA ASP A 58 20.52 3.01 -0.23
C ASP A 58 19.69 1.72 -0.12
N ARG A 59 18.51 1.80 0.49
CA ARG A 59 17.62 0.64 0.76
C ARG A 59 16.40 0.59 -0.16
N CYS A 60 15.91 1.75 -0.59
CA CYS A 60 14.64 1.88 -1.31
C CYS A 60 14.80 2.81 -2.51
N SER A 61 14.72 2.26 -3.74
CA SER A 61 14.74 3.09 -4.96
C SER A 61 13.46 3.92 -5.10
N GLU A 62 13.52 4.97 -5.93
CA GLU A 62 12.36 5.83 -6.21
C GLU A 62 11.22 5.03 -6.84
N GLU A 63 11.57 4.17 -7.80
CA GLU A 63 10.62 3.29 -8.50
C GLU A 63 9.97 2.30 -7.54
N LEU A 64 10.71 1.78 -6.55
CA LEU A 64 10.17 0.89 -5.55
C LEU A 64 9.18 1.61 -4.62
N ILE A 65 9.49 2.84 -4.22
CA ILE A 65 8.59 3.65 -3.38
C ILE A 65 7.32 4.00 -4.18
N GLN A 66 7.47 4.45 -5.42
CA GLN A 66 6.33 4.76 -6.30
C GLN A 66 5.45 3.55 -6.56
N LYS A 67 6.05 2.37 -6.77
CA LYS A 67 5.32 1.10 -6.87
C LYS A 67 4.52 0.80 -5.60
N ALA A 68 5.13 0.97 -4.42
CA ALA A 68 4.42 0.75 -3.16
C ALA A 68 3.23 1.70 -2.98
N ILE A 69 3.35 2.96 -3.41
CA ILE A 69 2.25 3.93 -3.40
C ILE A 69 1.15 3.50 -4.37
N GLY A 70 1.48 3.15 -5.62
CA GLY A 70 0.51 2.68 -6.61
C GLY A 70 -0.27 1.43 -6.14
N ILE A 71 0.43 0.44 -5.58
CA ILE A 71 -0.20 -0.76 -5.00
C ILE A 71 -1.21 -0.38 -3.91
N LEU A 72 -0.84 0.54 -3.02
CA LEU A 72 -1.73 1.00 -1.97
C LEU A 72 -2.98 1.67 -2.57
N ASP A 73 -2.80 2.60 -3.49
CA ASP A 73 -3.89 3.38 -4.09
C ASP A 73 -4.95 2.53 -4.80
N VAL A 74 -4.54 1.42 -5.40
CA VAL A 74 -5.46 0.53 -6.11
C VAL A 74 -6.07 -0.54 -5.20
N ASN A 75 -5.30 -1.10 -4.25
CA ASN A 75 -5.66 -2.37 -3.62
C ASN A 75 -5.90 -2.30 -2.11
N ALA A 76 -5.65 -1.16 -1.47
CA ALA A 76 -5.75 -1.10 -0.03
C ALA A 76 -7.21 -0.91 0.43
N PHE A 77 -7.61 -1.75 1.38
CA PHE A 77 -8.95 -1.78 1.93
C PHE A 77 -9.03 -1.00 3.24
N GLU A 78 -10.11 -0.26 3.41
CA GLU A 78 -10.41 0.49 4.62
C GLU A 78 -11.27 -0.36 5.57
N ALA A 79 -10.79 -0.53 6.79
CA ALA A 79 -11.53 -1.13 7.88
C ALA A 79 -12.18 -0.01 8.71
N HIS A 80 -13.45 0.29 8.40
CA HIS A 80 -14.18 1.41 9.02
C HIS A 80 -14.36 1.26 10.54
N THR A 81 -14.39 0.03 11.06
CA THR A 81 -14.55 -0.25 12.50
C THR A 81 -13.32 0.12 13.33
N CYS A 82 -12.15 0.27 12.71
CA CYS A 82 -10.91 0.59 13.41
C CYS A 82 -10.11 1.72 12.75
N SER A 83 -10.67 2.42 11.75
CA SER A 83 -10.02 3.48 10.98
C SER A 83 -8.62 3.08 10.47
N LEU A 84 -8.49 1.85 9.97
CA LEU A 84 -7.24 1.30 9.43
C LEU A 84 -7.35 1.09 7.92
N ARG A 85 -6.22 1.22 7.22
CA ARG A 85 -6.07 0.83 5.81
C ARG A 85 -5.01 -0.26 5.70
N GLY A 86 -5.26 -1.29 4.89
CA GLY A 86 -4.35 -2.44 4.77
C GLY A 86 -4.44 -3.16 3.43
N LEU A 87 -3.37 -3.90 3.10
CA LEU A 87 -3.32 -4.75 1.91
C LEU A 87 -3.73 -6.19 2.25
N TYR A 88 -4.71 -6.69 1.51
CA TYR A 88 -5.19 -8.07 1.61
C TYR A 88 -5.08 -8.72 0.22
N PRO A 89 -3.95 -9.35 -0.12
CA PRO A 89 -3.64 -9.72 -1.51
C PRO A 89 -4.68 -10.63 -2.16
N LYS A 90 -5.18 -11.62 -1.42
CA LYS A 90 -6.27 -12.50 -1.89
C LYS A 90 -7.57 -11.75 -2.17
N MET A 91 -7.84 -10.69 -1.42
CA MET A 91 -9.02 -9.86 -1.60
C MET A 91 -8.87 -8.92 -2.80
N GLY A 92 -7.67 -8.42 -3.06
CA GLY A 92 -7.35 -7.54 -4.21
C GLY A 92 -7.55 -8.20 -5.58
N ILE A 93 -7.73 -9.52 -5.64
CA ILE A 93 -8.05 -10.25 -6.88
C ILE A 93 -9.50 -10.00 -7.32
N MET A 94 -10.40 -9.69 -6.37
CA MET A 94 -11.83 -9.54 -6.67
C MET A 94 -12.09 -8.24 -7.41
N ALA A 95 -12.59 -8.33 -8.63
CA ALA A 95 -13.00 -7.16 -9.42
C ALA A 95 -14.28 -6.52 -8.87
N HIS A 96 -14.39 -5.20 -9.05
CA HIS A 96 -15.59 -4.45 -8.70
C HIS A 96 -16.78 -4.79 -9.63
N SER A 97 -17.97 -4.83 -9.04
CA SER A 97 -19.25 -4.83 -9.76
C SER A 97 -20.25 -3.99 -8.96
N CYS A 98 -21.02 -3.13 -9.63
CA CYS A 98 -22.09 -2.36 -9.00
C CYS A 98 -23.20 -3.27 -8.44
N VAL A 99 -23.32 -4.49 -8.96
CA VAL A 99 -24.19 -5.55 -8.42
C VAL A 99 -23.28 -6.65 -7.90
N THR A 100 -23.00 -6.61 -6.61
CA THR A 100 -22.06 -7.52 -5.96
C THR A 100 -22.70 -8.88 -5.69
N ASN A 101 -21.88 -9.93 -5.73
CA ASN A 101 -22.24 -11.29 -5.28
C ASN A 101 -21.44 -11.72 -4.03
N VAL A 102 -20.54 -10.87 -3.53
CA VAL A 102 -19.69 -11.07 -2.36
C VAL A 102 -19.60 -9.76 -1.57
N ALA A 103 -19.61 -9.85 -0.24
CA ALA A 103 -19.33 -8.75 0.67
C ALA A 103 -18.16 -9.12 1.60
N HIS A 104 -17.44 -8.12 2.10
CA HIS A 104 -16.35 -8.31 3.05
C HIS A 104 -16.65 -7.62 4.38
N THR A 105 -16.07 -8.13 5.45
CA THR A 105 -16.15 -7.53 6.78
C THR A 105 -14.82 -7.73 7.49
N VAL A 106 -14.32 -6.69 8.14
CA VAL A 106 -13.08 -6.75 8.91
C VAL A 106 -13.43 -6.93 10.37
N HIS A 107 -13.01 -8.07 10.93
CA HIS A 107 -13.14 -8.35 12.35
C HIS A 107 -11.79 -8.10 13.03
N PRO A 108 -11.76 -7.30 14.11
CA PRO A 108 -10.56 -7.16 14.93
C PRO A 108 -10.11 -8.51 15.47
N SER A 109 -8.79 -8.65 15.70
CA SER A 109 -8.27 -9.81 16.41
C SER A 109 -8.84 -9.87 17.84
N LYS A 110 -8.95 -11.09 18.38
CA LYS A 110 -9.38 -11.29 19.77
C LYS A 110 -8.47 -10.48 20.70
N GLY A 111 -9.07 -9.64 21.55
CA GLY A 111 -8.36 -8.77 22.49
C GLY A 111 -8.02 -7.38 21.97
N TYR A 112 -8.42 -7.01 20.75
CA TYR A 112 -8.34 -5.62 20.30
C TYR A 112 -9.38 -4.77 21.04
N SER A 113 -8.95 -4.04 22.07
CA SER A 113 -9.68 -2.88 22.58
C SER A 113 -9.27 -1.68 21.73
N GLY A 114 -10.18 -1.16 20.90
CA GLY A 114 -9.94 0.13 20.26
C GLY A 114 -9.54 1.15 21.33
N ARG A 115 -8.49 1.94 21.08
CA ARG A 115 -8.24 3.10 21.92
C ARG A 115 -9.34 4.11 21.57
N ASP A 116 -10.29 4.25 22.49
CA ASP A 116 -11.24 5.37 22.53
C ASP A 116 -10.50 6.71 22.62
#